data_AF-A0AAD2YXZ0-F1
#
_entry.id   AF-A0AAD2YXZ0-F1
#
_cell.length_a   1.000
_cell.length_b   1.000
_cell.length_c   1.000
_cell.angle_alpha   90.00
_cell.angle_beta   90.00
_cell.angle_gamma   90.00
#
_symmetry.space_group_name_H-M   'P 1'
#
loop_
_entity.id
_entity.type
_entity.pdbx_description
1 polymer ?
#
loop_
_entity_poly.entity_id
_entity_poly.type
_entity_poly.pdbx_seq_one_letter_code
_entity_poly.pdbx_strand_id
1 'polypeptide(L)'
;MPANISGTPFNSFGISFIQKQSCWRKSDDILRCSMGQRTIKLSTNTLNNRILTSVARQSTKDINAWKRDEQTVYPSRVINQGIDKYCAENSRNISSEVRQRVFKFIEKDYSLKLNIIAAQSSINHLIIGNGRFGDKINMLCKGVSREVKNQTMDVIANQLADQFFQKHISPDVDIKQLRDDIPRYIMAASVISA
;
A
#
# COMPACT_ATOMS: atom_id res chain seq x y z
N MET A 1 -30.53 -9.17 28.42
CA MET A 1 -29.42 -8.20 28.27
C MET A 1 -29.25 -7.91 26.79
N PRO A 2 -29.41 -6.68 26.29
CA PRO A 2 -29.16 -6.40 24.89
C PRO A 2 -27.65 -6.34 24.66
N ALA A 3 -27.15 -7.16 23.73
CA ALA A 3 -25.80 -7.05 23.23
C ALA A 3 -25.66 -5.71 22.51
N ASN A 4 -24.80 -4.83 23.04
CA ASN A 4 -24.41 -3.61 22.36
C ASN A 4 -23.58 -3.99 21.12
N ILE A 5 -24.25 -4.24 20.00
CA ILE A 5 -23.63 -4.38 18.68
C ILE A 5 -23.35 -2.97 18.16
N SER A 6 -22.58 -2.15 18.92
CA SER A 6 -21.92 -1.00 18.32
C SER A 6 -20.66 -1.56 17.65
N GLY A 7 -20.77 -1.89 16.37
CA GLY A 7 -19.60 -2.28 15.59
C GLY A 7 -18.51 -1.23 15.79
N THR A 8 -17.34 -1.64 16.28
CA THR A 8 -16.21 -0.71 16.48
C THR A 8 -15.99 0.05 15.17
N PRO A 9 -16.16 1.39 15.16
CA PRO A 9 -15.99 2.17 13.93
C PRO A 9 -14.52 2.16 13.51
N PHE A 10 -14.27 2.36 12.22
CA PHE A 10 -12.90 2.44 11.68
C PHE A 10 -12.05 3.52 12.39
N ASN A 11 -12.69 4.55 12.96
CA ASN A 11 -12.03 5.58 13.77
C ASN A 11 -11.27 5.05 15.00
N SER A 12 -11.51 3.80 15.41
CA SER A 12 -10.76 3.12 16.47
C SER A 12 -9.51 2.38 15.98
N PHE A 13 -9.20 2.48 14.68
CA PHE A 13 -8.04 1.88 14.03
C PHE A 13 -6.79 2.74 14.25
N GLY A 14 -5.71 2.11 14.70
CA GLY A 14 -4.39 2.73 14.82
C GLY A 14 -3.34 1.91 14.10
N ILE A 15 -2.36 2.56 13.48
CA ILE A 15 -1.26 1.93 12.77
C ILE A 15 0.04 2.69 13.06
N SER A 16 1.11 1.96 13.35
CA SER A 16 2.42 2.54 13.64
C SER A 16 3.55 1.56 13.34
N PHE A 17 4.71 2.07 12.96
CA PHE A 17 5.93 1.29 12.88
C PHE A 17 6.72 1.37 14.18
N ILE A 18 7.22 0.23 14.64
CA ILE A 18 8.07 0.11 15.82
C ILE A 18 9.32 -0.65 15.40
N GLN A 19 10.49 -0.08 15.63
CA GLN A 19 11.74 -0.79 15.42
C GLN A 19 12.02 -1.68 16.63
N LYS A 20 12.19 -2.98 16.41
CA LYS A 20 12.60 -3.93 17.45
C LYS A 20 14.05 -4.31 17.21
N GLN A 21 14.92 -3.96 18.15
CA GLN A 21 16.30 -4.43 18.16
C GLN A 21 16.36 -5.82 18.82
N SER A 22 17.08 -6.74 18.21
CA SER A 22 17.46 -8.00 18.84
C SER A 22 18.84 -7.85 19.50
N CYS A 23 19.12 -8.67 20.53
CA CYS A 23 20.42 -8.71 21.21
C CYS A 23 21.60 -8.97 20.25
N TRP A 24 21.32 -9.44 19.03
CA TRP A 24 22.30 -9.76 17.99
C TRP A 24 22.39 -8.70 16.87
N ARG A 25 22.08 -7.43 17.16
CA ARG A 25 22.13 -6.27 16.23
C ARG A 25 21.27 -6.38 14.96
N LYS A 26 20.42 -7.40 14.82
CA LYS A 26 19.40 -7.41 13.76
C LYS A 26 18.21 -6.56 14.21
N SER A 27 17.89 -5.52 13.44
CA SER A 27 16.68 -4.72 13.60
C SER A 27 15.55 -5.31 12.75
N ASP A 28 14.38 -5.50 13.37
CA ASP A 28 13.15 -5.84 12.67
C ASP A 28 12.17 -4.68 12.80
N ASP A 29 11.65 -4.21 11.68
CA ASP A 29 10.56 -3.23 11.71
C ASP A 29 9.27 -4.00 11.94
N ILE A 30 8.49 -3.56 12.92
CA ILE A 30 7.24 -4.18 13.30
C ILE A 30 6.12 -3.20 12.98
N LEU A 31 5.22 -3.61 12.11
CA LEU A 31 3.96 -2.90 11.92
C LEU A 31 3.01 -3.31 13.06
N ARG A 32 2.71 -2.36 13.94
CA ARG A 32 1.73 -2.51 15.02
C ARG A 32 0.41 -1.90 14.56
N CYS A 33 -0.65 -2.70 14.59
CA CYS A 33 -2.00 -2.26 14.29
C CYS A 33 -2.90 -2.49 15.50
N SER A 34 -3.79 -1.55 15.81
CA SER A 34 -4.78 -1.64 16.88
C SER A 34 -6.19 -1.39 16.36
N MET A 35 -7.18 -2.05 16.96
CA MET A 35 -8.61 -1.86 16.67
C MET A 35 -9.40 -2.03 17.97
N GLY A 36 -9.81 -0.91 18.57
CA GLY A 36 -10.28 -0.89 19.97
C GLY A 36 -9.18 -1.40 20.91
N GLN A 37 -9.50 -2.37 21.76
CA GLN A 37 -8.54 -2.98 22.71
C GLN A 37 -7.61 -4.03 22.08
N ARG A 38 -7.82 -4.40 20.82
CA ARG A 38 -7.04 -5.46 20.15
C ARG A 38 -5.81 -4.86 19.52
N THR A 39 -4.69 -5.56 19.62
CA THR A 39 -3.44 -5.18 18.95
C THR A 39 -2.84 -6.40 18.26
N ILE A 40 -2.37 -6.21 17.02
CA ILE A 40 -1.53 -7.17 16.32
C ILE A 40 -0.16 -6.56 16.02
N LYS A 41 0.81 -7.44 15.80
CA LYS A 41 2.18 -7.09 15.38
C LYS A 41 2.53 -7.94 14.18
N LEU A 42 3.03 -7.31 13.12
CA LEU A 42 3.49 -7.92 11.89
C LEU A 42 4.97 -7.62 11.71
N SER A 43 5.79 -8.66 11.63
CA SER A 43 7.23 -8.55 11.33
C SER A 43 7.41 -8.30 9.84
N THR A 44 8.05 -7.19 9.49
CA THR A 44 8.22 -6.80 8.08
C THR A 44 9.27 -7.66 7.44
N ASN A 45 10.38 -8.00 8.14
CA ASN A 45 11.39 -8.90 7.59
C ASN A 45 10.81 -10.28 7.28
N THR A 46 9.95 -10.82 8.16
CA THR A 46 9.30 -12.12 7.92
C THR A 46 8.41 -12.07 6.68
N LEU A 47 7.64 -10.99 6.53
CA LEU A 47 6.76 -10.81 5.37
C LEU A 47 7.57 -10.62 4.08
N ASN A 48 8.59 -9.77 4.10
CA ASN A 48 9.46 -9.49 2.96
C ASN A 48 10.12 -10.78 2.44
N ASN A 49 10.66 -11.60 3.34
CA ASN A 49 11.26 -12.89 2.97
C ASN A 49 10.25 -13.83 2.32
N ARG A 50 9.00 -13.84 2.81
CA ARG A 50 7.92 -14.64 2.19
C ARG A 50 7.57 -14.12 0.80
N ILE A 51 7.48 -12.81 0.60
CA ILE A 51 7.22 -12.22 -0.73
C ILE A 51 8.32 -12.67 -1.71
N LEU A 52 9.59 -12.47 -1.35
CA LEU A 52 10.72 -12.84 -2.20
C LEU A 52 10.77 -14.35 -2.49
N THR A 53 10.47 -15.18 -1.48
CA THR A 53 10.42 -16.64 -1.65
C THR A 53 9.26 -17.07 -2.57
N SER A 54 8.09 -16.43 -2.44
CA SER A 54 6.94 -16.71 -3.31
C SER A 54 7.22 -16.31 -4.75
N VAL A 55 7.82 -15.14 -4.98
CA VAL A 55 8.25 -14.70 -6.33
C VAL A 55 9.23 -15.71 -6.91
N ALA A 56 10.27 -16.09 -6.17
CA ALA A 56 11.27 -17.05 -6.64
C ALA A 56 10.67 -18.43 -6.98
N ARG A 57 9.55 -18.82 -6.35
CA ARG A 57 8.88 -20.11 -6.60
C ARG A 57 7.85 -20.06 -7.72
N GLN A 58 7.13 -18.95 -7.85
CA GLN A 58 5.94 -18.84 -8.72
C GLN A 58 6.22 -18.08 -10.01
N SER A 59 7.28 -17.28 -10.05
CA SER A 59 7.64 -16.50 -11.23
C SER A 59 8.40 -17.37 -12.22
N THR A 60 7.97 -17.35 -13.48
CA THR A 60 8.76 -17.84 -14.61
C THR A 60 9.94 -16.93 -14.94
N LYS A 61 9.94 -15.70 -14.40
CA LYS A 61 11.01 -14.70 -14.53
C LYS A 61 11.93 -14.72 -13.31
N ASP A 62 13.20 -14.39 -13.52
CA ASP A 62 14.14 -14.10 -12.45
C ASP A 62 13.62 -12.95 -11.55
N ILE A 63 14.02 -12.97 -10.28
CA ILE A 63 13.60 -12.00 -9.27
C ILE A 63 13.95 -10.56 -9.67
N ASN A 64 15.07 -10.35 -10.38
CA ASN A 64 15.45 -9.01 -10.84
C ASN A 64 14.58 -8.53 -12.01
N ALA A 65 14.10 -9.44 -12.85
CA ALA A 65 13.13 -9.09 -13.89
C ALA A 65 11.79 -8.72 -13.25
N TRP A 66 11.33 -9.49 -12.26
CA TRP A 66 10.14 -9.14 -11.49
C TRP A 66 10.26 -7.78 -10.79
N LYS A 67 11.40 -7.50 -10.15
CA LYS A 67 11.64 -6.19 -9.51
C LYS A 67 11.58 -5.04 -10.52
N ARG A 68 12.13 -5.20 -11.72
CA ARG A 68 12.05 -4.19 -12.80
C ARG A 68 10.62 -3.94 -13.26
N ASP A 69 9.81 -4.99 -13.38
CA ASP A 69 8.38 -4.84 -13.68
C ASP A 69 7.68 -4.04 -12.57
N GLU A 70 7.88 -4.42 -11.30
CA GLU A 70 7.29 -3.74 -10.14
C GLU A 70 7.79 -2.31 -9.93
N GLN A 71 9.02 -1.99 -10.35
CA GLN A 71 9.55 -0.62 -10.33
C GLN A 71 8.70 0.35 -11.18
N THR A 72 8.05 -0.16 -12.24
CA THR A 72 7.11 0.61 -13.06
C THR A 72 5.68 0.47 -12.52
N VAL A 73 5.25 -0.76 -12.21
CA VAL A 73 3.86 -1.08 -11.88
C VAL A 73 3.44 -0.51 -10.53
N TYR A 74 4.27 -0.62 -9.50
CA TYR A 74 3.88 -0.24 -8.14
C TYR A 74 3.66 1.28 -7.98
N PRO A 75 4.59 2.17 -8.40
CA PRO A 75 4.33 3.61 -8.33
C PRO A 75 3.14 4.03 -9.19
N SER A 76 2.98 3.42 -10.37
CA SER A 76 1.83 3.69 -11.25
C SER A 76 0.49 3.33 -10.59
N ARG A 77 0.43 2.20 -9.89
CA ARG A 77 -0.72 1.82 -9.09
C ARG A 77 -0.98 2.83 -7.97
N VAL A 78 0.06 3.26 -7.25
CA VAL A 78 -0.07 4.26 -6.16
C VAL A 78 -0.67 5.57 -6.70
N ILE A 79 -0.22 6.01 -7.88
CA ILE A 79 -0.74 7.21 -8.55
C ILE A 79 -2.21 7.04 -8.90
N ASN A 80 -2.57 5.92 -9.54
CA ASN A 80 -3.97 5.62 -9.87
C ASN A 80 -4.85 5.58 -8.61
N GLN A 81 -4.40 4.95 -7.52
CA GLN A 81 -5.13 4.94 -6.25
C GLN A 81 -5.31 6.34 -5.66
N GLY A 82 -4.28 7.20 -5.72
CA GLY A 82 -4.39 8.57 -5.22
C GLY A 82 -5.31 9.44 -6.09
N ILE A 83 -5.31 9.22 -7.40
CA ILE A 83 -6.27 9.84 -8.32
C ILE A 83 -7.70 9.42 -7.97
N ASP A 84 -7.95 8.12 -7.80
CA ASP A 84 -9.28 7.60 -7.49
C ASP A 84 -9.77 8.14 -6.13
N LYS A 85 -8.87 8.19 -5.14
CA LYS A 85 -9.13 8.79 -3.84
C LYS A 85 -9.50 10.28 -3.97
N TYR A 86 -8.71 11.05 -4.71
CA TYR A 86 -8.99 12.47 -4.95
C TYR A 86 -10.35 12.68 -5.64
N CYS A 87 -10.67 11.85 -6.64
CA CYS A 87 -11.96 11.89 -7.33
C CYS A 87 -13.13 11.61 -6.38
N ALA A 88 -12.99 10.59 -5.52
CA ALA A 88 -13.98 10.22 -4.52
C ALA A 88 -14.19 11.33 -3.47
N GLU A 89 -13.11 11.93 -2.96
CA GLU A 89 -13.16 12.98 -1.92
C GLU A 89 -13.72 14.30 -2.45
N ASN A 90 -13.49 14.63 -3.72
CA ASN A 90 -13.90 15.90 -4.32
C ASN A 90 -15.16 15.79 -5.18
N SER A 91 -15.79 14.61 -5.27
CA SER A 91 -16.95 14.35 -6.13
C SER A 91 -16.73 14.81 -7.58
N ARG A 92 -15.54 14.55 -8.12
CA ARG A 92 -15.11 14.96 -9.45
C ARG A 92 -14.56 13.78 -10.23
N ASN A 93 -14.68 13.82 -11.55
CA ASN A 93 -13.99 12.93 -12.46
C ASN A 93 -12.86 13.69 -13.15
N ILE A 94 -11.70 13.06 -13.31
CA ILE A 94 -10.64 13.58 -14.16
C ILE A 94 -10.71 12.94 -15.55
N SER A 95 -10.42 13.71 -16.60
CA SER A 95 -10.38 13.18 -17.95
C SER A 95 -9.13 12.33 -18.19
N SER A 96 -9.14 11.54 -19.28
CA SER A 96 -7.96 10.79 -19.75
C SER A 96 -6.76 11.69 -19.98
N GLU A 97 -6.96 12.88 -20.52
CA GLU A 97 -5.91 13.85 -20.87
C GLU A 97 -5.29 14.45 -19.60
N VAL A 98 -6.11 14.72 -18.57
CA VAL A 98 -5.61 15.18 -17.26
C VAL A 98 -4.82 14.05 -16.60
N ARG A 99 -5.33 12.81 -16.61
CA ARG A 99 -4.61 11.65 -16.07
C ARG A 99 -3.25 11.46 -16.75
N GLN A 100 -3.18 11.53 -18.09
CA GLN A 100 -1.92 11.44 -18.82
C GLN A 100 -0.92 12.54 -18.43
N ARG A 101 -1.40 13.77 -18.21
CA ARG A 101 -0.56 14.89 -17.75
C ARG A 101 -0.03 14.68 -16.34
N VAL A 102 -0.87 14.20 -15.41
CA VAL A 102 -0.44 13.82 -14.06
C VAL A 102 0.71 12.81 -14.11
N PHE A 103 0.54 11.74 -14.89
CA PHE A 103 1.60 10.74 -15.05
C PHE A 103 2.89 11.36 -15.61
N LYS A 104 2.81 12.17 -16.67
CA LYS A 104 3.99 12.83 -17.25
C LYS A 104 4.71 13.77 -16.28
N PHE A 105 3.97 14.53 -15.46
CA PHE A 105 4.58 15.40 -14.45
C PHE A 105 5.33 14.60 -13.39
N ILE A 106 4.73 13.51 -12.91
CA ILE A 106 5.36 12.64 -11.92
C ILE A 106 6.57 11.89 -12.51
N GLU A 107 6.48 11.38 -13.75
CA GLU A 107 7.61 10.75 -14.45
C GLU A 107 8.82 11.67 -14.49
N LYS A 108 8.59 12.96 -14.80
CA LYS A 108 9.64 13.98 -14.86
C LYS A 108 10.23 14.28 -13.48
N ASP A 109 9.38 14.57 -12.49
CA ASP A 109 9.84 15.03 -11.17
C ASP A 109 10.51 13.91 -10.36
N TYR A 110 10.01 12.68 -10.47
CA TYR A 110 10.55 11.52 -9.74
C TYR A 110 11.50 10.67 -10.58
N SER A 111 11.76 11.04 -11.85
CA SER A 111 12.59 10.26 -12.79
C SER A 111 12.16 8.79 -12.91
N LEU A 112 10.84 8.56 -12.95
CA LEU A 112 10.22 7.24 -13.03
C LEU A 112 9.80 6.90 -14.45
N LYS A 113 9.75 5.61 -14.75
CA LYS A 113 8.99 5.07 -15.89
C LYS A 113 7.66 4.58 -15.35
N LEU A 114 6.55 5.10 -15.87
CA LEU A 114 5.22 4.76 -15.39
C LEU A 114 4.36 4.13 -16.48
N ASN A 115 3.29 3.45 -16.05
CA ASN A 115 2.30 2.84 -16.90
C ASN A 115 0.90 3.27 -16.43
N ILE A 116 0.24 4.11 -17.22
CA ILE A 116 -1.06 4.68 -16.89
C ILE A 116 -2.16 3.64 -16.62
N ILE A 117 -2.08 2.46 -17.26
CA ILE A 117 -3.07 1.37 -17.08
C ILE A 117 -2.73 0.41 -15.92
N ALA A 118 -1.60 0.61 -15.23
CA ALA A 118 -1.22 -0.26 -14.14
C ALA A 118 -2.09 -0.03 -12.90
N ALA A 119 -2.90 -1.03 -12.56
CA ALA A 119 -3.79 -1.00 -11.40
C ALA A 119 -3.44 -2.06 -10.35
N GLN A 120 -2.84 -3.18 -10.73
CA GLN A 120 -2.59 -4.32 -9.86
C GLN A 120 -1.09 -4.60 -9.73
N SER A 121 -0.57 -4.46 -8.52
CA SER A 121 0.79 -4.89 -8.18
C SER A 121 0.74 -6.28 -7.57
N SER A 122 1.68 -7.14 -7.96
CA SER A 122 1.81 -8.47 -7.39
C SER A 122 2.25 -8.43 -5.92
N ILE A 123 2.90 -7.34 -5.46
CA ILE A 123 3.31 -7.16 -4.06
C ILE A 123 2.07 -7.23 -3.15
N ASN A 124 1.03 -6.46 -3.46
CA ASN A 124 -0.23 -6.47 -2.71
C ASN A 124 -0.89 -7.85 -2.73
N HIS A 125 -0.94 -8.52 -3.89
CA HIS A 125 -1.52 -9.86 -4.00
C HIS A 125 -0.77 -10.89 -3.14
N LEU A 126 0.56 -10.83 -3.11
CA LEU A 126 1.38 -11.72 -2.29
C LEU A 126 1.22 -11.47 -0.79
N ILE A 127 0.99 -10.23 -0.37
CA ILE A 127 0.69 -9.88 1.02
C ILE A 127 -0.70 -10.40 1.41
N ILE A 128 -1.72 -10.10 0.62
CA ILE A 128 -3.11 -10.50 0.90
C ILE A 128 -3.26 -12.03 0.85
N GLY A 129 -2.60 -12.69 -0.09
CA GLY A 129 -2.57 -14.15 -0.22
C GLY A 129 -1.77 -14.86 0.89
N ASN A 130 -1.10 -14.13 1.78
CA ASN A 130 -0.35 -14.72 2.87
C ASN A 130 -1.29 -15.17 4.00
N GLY A 131 -1.43 -16.48 4.22
CA GLY A 131 -2.33 -17.02 5.25
C GLY A 131 -2.11 -16.42 6.64
N ARG A 132 -0.85 -16.22 7.05
CA ARG A 132 -0.53 -15.62 8.37
C ARG A 132 -0.92 -14.15 8.45
N PHE A 133 -0.88 -13.42 7.33
CA PHE A 133 -1.42 -12.06 7.27
C PHE A 133 -2.94 -12.10 7.46
N GLY A 134 -3.65 -12.93 6.70
CA GLY A 134 -5.09 -13.14 6.83
C GLY A 134 -5.52 -13.49 8.26
N ASP A 135 -4.82 -14.41 8.92
CA ASP A 135 -5.07 -14.78 10.32
C ASP A 135 -4.94 -13.59 11.27
N LYS A 136 -3.92 -12.76 11.08
CA LYS A 136 -3.71 -11.55 11.90
C LYS A 136 -4.82 -10.51 11.68
N ILE A 137 -5.26 -10.32 10.43
CA ILE A 137 -6.40 -9.45 10.13
C ILE A 137 -7.69 -9.99 10.77
N ASN A 138 -7.92 -11.30 10.70
CA ASN A 138 -9.07 -11.95 11.34
C ASN A 138 -9.08 -11.73 12.86
N MET A 139 -7.92 -11.85 13.51
CA MET A 139 -7.77 -11.55 14.94
C MET A 139 -8.07 -10.08 15.25
N LEU A 140 -7.49 -9.15 14.47
CA LEU A 140 -7.66 -7.72 14.68
C LEU A 140 -9.12 -7.28 14.48
N CYS A 141 -9.79 -7.81 13.46
CA CYS A 141 -11.13 -7.40 13.02
C CYS A 141 -12.26 -8.32 13.54
N LYS A 142 -12.02 -9.14 14.58
CA LYS A 142 -13.04 -10.04 15.15
C LYS A 142 -14.33 -9.30 15.53
N GLY A 143 -15.48 -9.65 14.95
CA GLY A 143 -16.75 -8.97 15.27
C GLY A 143 -16.85 -7.53 14.74
N VAL A 144 -15.98 -7.15 13.81
CA VAL A 144 -16.10 -5.91 13.01
C VAL A 144 -16.80 -6.25 11.70
N SER A 145 -17.49 -5.28 11.08
CA SER A 145 -18.20 -5.50 9.80
C SER A 145 -17.24 -5.92 8.68
N ARG A 146 -17.78 -6.57 7.64
CA ARG A 146 -16.99 -7.03 6.49
C ARG A 146 -16.33 -5.85 5.76
N GLU A 147 -17.06 -4.74 5.62
CA GLU A 147 -16.61 -3.52 4.95
C GLU A 147 -15.41 -2.93 5.69
N VAL A 148 -15.53 -2.74 7.01
CA VAL A 148 -14.45 -2.20 7.84
C VAL A 148 -13.26 -3.16 7.89
N LYS A 149 -13.50 -4.48 7.90
CA LYS A 149 -12.44 -5.49 7.79
C LYS A 149 -11.68 -5.38 6.48
N ASN A 150 -12.38 -5.25 5.35
CA ASN A 150 -11.76 -5.11 4.04
C ASN A 150 -10.94 -3.81 3.95
N GLN A 151 -11.50 -2.68 4.41
CA GLN A 151 -10.78 -1.41 4.50
C GLN A 151 -9.52 -1.52 5.37
N THR A 152 -9.63 -2.17 6.54
CA THR A 152 -8.50 -2.39 7.45
C THR A 152 -7.42 -3.26 6.79
N MET A 153 -7.84 -4.32 6.09
CA MET A 153 -6.93 -5.19 5.34
C MET A 153 -6.18 -4.43 4.26
N ASP A 154 -6.88 -3.61 3.47
CA ASP A 154 -6.30 -2.82 2.38
C ASP A 154 -5.31 -1.79 2.89
N VAL A 155 -5.63 -1.07 3.98
CA VAL A 155 -4.73 -0.09 4.60
C VAL A 155 -3.45 -0.75 5.10
N ILE A 156 -3.56 -1.87 5.82
CA ILE A 156 -2.38 -2.58 6.33
C ILE A 156 -1.56 -3.17 5.17
N ALA A 157 -2.22 -3.74 4.15
CA ALA A 157 -1.55 -4.31 2.99
C ALA A 157 -0.78 -3.24 2.19
N ASN A 158 -1.38 -2.08 1.94
CA ASN A 158 -0.71 -0.96 1.26
C ASN A 158 0.49 -0.46 2.07
N GLN A 159 0.38 -0.33 3.39
CA GLN A 159 1.49 0.11 4.24
C GLN A 159 2.68 -0.86 4.19
N LEU A 160 2.40 -2.16 4.19
CA LEU A 160 3.43 -3.20 4.07
C LEU A 160 4.03 -3.23 2.66
N ALA A 161 3.22 -3.02 1.63
CA ALA A 161 3.67 -2.96 0.25
C ALA A 161 4.59 -1.75 0.00
N ASP A 162 4.27 -0.58 0.57
CA ASP A 162 5.10 0.63 0.48
C ASP A 162 6.49 0.37 1.05
N GLN A 163 6.52 -0.17 2.28
CA GLN A 163 7.78 -0.48 2.94
C GLN A 163 8.57 -1.55 2.18
N PHE A 164 7.89 -2.58 1.65
CA PHE A 164 8.56 -3.60 0.84
C PHE A 164 9.18 -2.98 -0.41
N PHE A 165 8.42 -2.16 -1.13
CA PHE A 165 8.86 -1.51 -2.36
C PHE A 165 10.10 -0.65 -2.12
N GLN A 166 10.05 0.23 -1.12
CA GLN A 166 11.18 1.10 -0.77
C GLN A 166 12.40 0.28 -0.34
N LYS A 167 12.21 -0.76 0.47
CA LYS A 167 13.35 -1.54 0.98
C LYS A 167 14.00 -2.45 -0.05
N HIS A 168 13.23 -3.02 -0.99
CA HIS A 168 13.68 -4.13 -1.84
C HIS A 168 13.68 -3.85 -3.34
N ILE A 169 13.00 -2.80 -3.79
CA ILE A 169 12.85 -2.48 -5.22
C ILE A 169 13.48 -1.13 -5.55
N SER A 170 13.02 -0.05 -4.92
CA SER A 170 13.51 1.30 -5.21
C SER A 170 13.65 2.14 -3.94
N PRO A 171 14.82 2.08 -3.26
CA PRO A 171 15.09 2.84 -2.04
C PRO A 171 15.03 4.35 -2.20
N ASP A 172 15.34 4.84 -3.40
CA ASP A 172 15.40 6.28 -3.68
C ASP A 172 14.02 6.91 -3.91
N VAL A 173 12.97 6.10 -4.02
CA VAL A 173 11.60 6.59 -4.27
C VAL A 173 10.86 6.70 -2.94
N ASP A 174 10.57 7.92 -2.52
CA ASP A 174 9.67 8.15 -1.40
C ASP A 174 8.21 7.98 -1.84
N ILE A 175 7.68 6.75 -1.68
CA ILE A 175 6.30 6.42 -2.05
C ILE A 175 5.29 7.19 -1.21
N LYS A 176 5.62 7.51 0.04
CA LYS A 176 4.72 8.27 0.90
C LYS A 176 4.62 9.70 0.38
N GLN A 177 5.75 10.35 0.12
CA GLN A 177 5.79 11.69 -0.47
C GLN A 177 5.09 11.71 -1.84
N LEU A 178 5.35 10.72 -2.69
CA LEU A 178 4.66 10.57 -3.97
C LEU A 178 3.14 10.57 -3.79
N ARG A 179 2.62 9.77 -2.85
CA ARG A 179 1.19 9.69 -2.57
C ARG A 179 0.61 11.01 -2.09
N ASP A 180 1.33 11.70 -1.20
CA ASP A 180 0.91 12.97 -0.61
C ASP A 180 0.92 14.12 -1.65
N ASP A 181 1.77 14.03 -2.68
CA ASP A 181 1.86 15.03 -3.75
C ASP A 181 0.83 14.86 -4.88
N ILE A 182 0.15 13.71 -4.99
CA ILE A 182 -0.81 13.44 -6.10
C ILE A 182 -1.85 14.56 -6.28
N PRO A 183 -2.52 15.07 -5.22
CA PRO A 183 -3.48 16.17 -5.38
C PRO A 183 -2.87 17.42 -6.05
N ARG A 184 -1.62 17.76 -5.72
CA ARG A 184 -0.89 18.89 -6.33
C ARG A 184 -0.69 18.68 -7.82
N TYR A 185 -0.30 17.48 -8.22
CA TYR A 185 -0.15 17.14 -9.64
C TYR A 185 -1.48 17.16 -10.40
N ILE A 186 -2.57 16.69 -9.79
CA ILE A 186 -3.90 16.76 -10.38
C ILE A 186 -4.30 18.22 -10.63
N MET A 187 -4.15 19.09 -9.63
CA MET A 187 -4.46 20.52 -9.78
C MET A 187 -3.64 21.17 -10.90
N ALA A 188 -2.32 20.94 -10.92
CA ALA A 188 -1.45 21.47 -11.97
C ALA A 188 -1.83 20.96 -13.37
N ALA A 189 -2.18 19.67 -13.50
CA ALA A 189 -2.60 19.08 -14.76
C ALA A 189 -3.96 19.62 -15.22
N SER A 190 -4.89 19.90 -14.30
CA SER A 190 -6.22 20.42 -14.63
C SER A 190 -6.19 21.86 -15.15
N VAL A 191 -5.32 22.73 -14.64
CA VAL A 191 -5.23 24.15 -15.05
C VAL A 191 -4.85 24.32 -16.53
N ILE A 192 -4.00 23.44 -17.06
CA ILE A 192 -3.55 23.50 -18.47
C ILE A 192 -4.66 23.06 -19.47
N SER A 193 -5.81 22.60 -18.96
CA SER A 193 -6.96 22.15 -19.77
C SER A 193 -8.03 23.23 -19.97
N ALA A 194 -7.86 24.41 -19.36
CA ALA A 194 -8.73 25.57 -19.49
C ALA A 194 -8.11 26.58 -20.46
#